data_AF-A0A7W0G4G2-F1
#
_entry.id   AF-A0A7W0G4G2-F1
#
_cell.length_a   1.000
_cell.length_b   1.000
_cell.length_c   1.000
_cell.angle_alpha   90.00
_cell.angle_beta   90.00
_cell.angle_gamma   90.00
#
_symmetry.space_group_name_H-M   'P 1'
#
loop_
_entity.id
_entity.type
_entity.pdbx_description
1 polymer ?
#
loop_
_entity_poly.entity_id
_entity_poly.type
_entity_poly.pdbx_seq_one_letter_code
_entity_poly.pdbx_strand_id
1 'polypeptide(L)'
;QWMWKFQHATGQREINELHIPVGSRIKLTMTTEDVIHSLYVPAFRVKADVVPGRYTQLWFEPTKAGRYYLFCTEYCGTNHSGMGGYVEVMEPTAYQQWLSGGGTESAAAQGAKVFQERGCASCHQADRQGRGPMLQGLFGEKQPLQDGTVVTVDETYIRESIVNPQAKVVAGFQPIMPTYQGQLSEEQILQLIAYIRSLGTGTEDGAIGTATGATGSTTTTGGVAPDAQRSNPVGPTTPRGGGEPVNTAPGTTGTRPGGAAQGAGGGTMAQPQRSPQQQ
;
A
#
# COMPACT_ATOMS: atom_id res chain seq x y z
N GLN A 1 -2.94 -11.16 13.12
CA GLN A 1 -4.07 -10.57 13.89
C GLN A 1 -3.55 -9.76 15.07
N TRP A 2 -4.11 -8.60 15.42
CA TRP A 2 -5.11 -7.78 14.70
C TRP A 2 -4.44 -6.45 14.33
N MET A 3 -3.67 -6.47 13.25
CA MET A 3 -2.89 -5.32 12.79
C MET A 3 -2.72 -5.39 11.28
N TRP A 4 -2.51 -4.22 10.69
CA TRP A 4 -2.10 -4.07 9.30
C TRP A 4 -0.60 -3.86 9.25
N LYS A 5 0.11 -4.63 8.42
CA LYS A 5 1.51 -4.38 8.09
C LYS A 5 1.57 -3.84 6.68
N PHE A 6 2.20 -2.68 6.51
CA PHE A 6 2.46 -2.10 5.19
C PHE A 6 3.95 -2.11 4.93
N GLN A 7 4.33 -2.43 3.69
CA GLN A 7 5.70 -2.36 3.23
C GLN A 7 5.74 -1.59 1.92
N HIS A 8 6.58 -0.56 1.89
CA HIS A 8 6.84 0.24 0.70
C HIS A 8 7.91 -0.40 -0.16
N ALA A 9 7.85 -0.17 -1.48
CA ALA A 9 8.88 -0.63 -2.41
C ALA A 9 10.27 -0.10 -2.03
N THR A 10 10.32 1.13 -1.51
CA THR A 10 11.53 1.83 -1.03
C THR A 10 12.06 1.28 0.30
N GLY A 11 11.32 0.41 0.99
CA GLY A 11 11.80 -0.31 2.18
C GLY A 11 11.14 0.05 3.50
N GLN A 12 10.43 1.18 3.56
CA GLN A 12 9.70 1.65 4.74
C GLN A 12 8.66 0.59 5.14
N ARG A 13 8.53 0.36 6.45
CA ARG A 13 7.57 -0.59 7.00
C ARG A 13 6.79 0.08 8.11
N GLU A 14 5.50 -0.19 8.13
CA GLU A 14 4.57 0.48 9.00
C GLU A 14 3.58 -0.53 9.60
N ILE A 15 3.13 -0.24 10.81
CA ILE A 15 2.10 -1.02 11.49
C ILE A 15 0.92 -0.10 11.75
N ASN A 16 -0.25 -0.47 11.26
CA ASN A 16 -1.52 0.26 11.39
C ASN A 16 -1.51 1.69 10.83
N GLU A 17 -0.47 2.08 10.10
CA GLU A 17 -0.38 3.35 9.38
C GLU A 17 0.10 3.08 7.96
N LEU A 18 -0.40 3.84 6.99
CA LEU A 18 0.02 3.81 5.60
C LEU A 18 0.22 5.26 5.15
N HIS A 19 1.47 5.70 5.05
CA HIS A 19 1.79 7.01 4.47
C HIS A 19 1.84 6.93 2.95
N ILE A 20 1.15 7.82 2.23
CA ILE A 20 1.12 7.85 0.77
C ILE A 20 1.05 9.29 0.24
N PRO A 21 1.56 9.58 -0.97
CA PRO A 21 1.44 10.90 -1.55
C PRO A 21 0.07 11.14 -2.16
N VAL A 22 -0.46 12.37 -1.99
CA VAL A 22 -1.65 12.87 -2.69
C VAL A 22 -1.42 12.89 -4.21
N GLY A 23 -2.48 12.66 -4.99
CA GLY A 23 -2.48 12.71 -6.45
C GLY A 23 -1.70 11.59 -7.13
N SER A 24 -1.27 10.57 -6.38
CA SER A 24 -0.51 9.43 -6.91
C SER A 24 -1.36 8.17 -6.94
N ARG A 25 -1.28 7.42 -8.03
CA ARG A 25 -1.95 6.12 -8.14
C ARG A 25 -1.25 5.11 -7.25
N ILE A 26 -1.95 4.64 -6.23
CA ILE A 26 -1.47 3.65 -5.26
C ILE A 26 -1.96 2.27 -5.66
N LYS A 27 -1.02 1.32 -5.74
CA LYS A 27 -1.30 -0.11 -5.83
C LYS A 27 -0.98 -0.77 -4.50
N LEU A 28 -1.95 -1.43 -3.90
CA LEU A 28 -1.71 -2.38 -2.82
C LEU A 28 -1.78 -3.80 -3.38
N THR A 29 -0.73 -4.59 -3.13
CA THR A 29 -0.75 -6.05 -3.30
C THR A 29 -0.81 -6.65 -1.90
N MET A 30 -1.90 -7.35 -1.58
CA MET A 30 -2.25 -7.70 -0.20
C MET A 30 -2.45 -9.21 -0.06
N THR A 31 -2.10 -9.74 1.10
CA THR A 31 -2.33 -11.12 1.55
C THR A 31 -2.40 -11.15 3.07
N THR A 32 -2.73 -12.30 3.65
CA THR A 32 -2.86 -12.53 5.09
C THR A 32 -2.21 -13.85 5.46
N GLU A 33 -1.56 -13.88 6.63
CA GLU A 33 -0.89 -15.05 7.18
C GLU A 33 -1.83 -15.94 8.02
N ASP A 34 -3.05 -15.46 8.33
CA ASP A 34 -3.98 -16.13 9.23
C ASP A 34 -5.36 -16.42 8.60
N VAL A 35 -6.35 -15.59 8.84
CA VAL A 35 -7.73 -15.70 8.34
C VAL A 35 -8.03 -14.60 7.34
N ILE A 36 -9.20 -14.66 6.72
CA ILE A 36 -9.66 -13.61 5.80
C ILE A 36 -9.85 -12.29 6.57
N HIS A 37 -9.39 -11.20 5.97
CA HIS A 37 -9.69 -9.83 6.39
C HIS A 37 -10.31 -9.07 5.22
N SER A 38 -10.78 -7.85 5.44
CA SER A 38 -11.17 -6.96 4.34
C SER A 38 -10.75 -5.55 4.62
N LEU A 39 -9.77 -5.06 3.86
CA LEU A 39 -9.22 -3.72 3.98
C LEU A 39 -10.25 -2.73 3.44
N TYR A 40 -10.66 -1.76 4.26
CA TYR A 40 -11.63 -0.74 3.86
C TYR A 40 -11.18 0.66 4.28
N VAL A 41 -11.14 1.58 3.30
CA VAL A 41 -10.93 3.02 3.54
C VAL A 41 -12.19 3.77 3.07
N PRO A 42 -13.13 4.08 3.98
CA PRO A 42 -14.45 4.62 3.61
C PRO A 42 -14.37 5.94 2.84
N ALA A 43 -13.44 6.81 3.22
CA ALA A 43 -13.25 8.11 2.59
C ALA A 43 -12.90 7.99 1.09
N PHE A 44 -12.25 6.91 0.70
CA PHE A 44 -11.87 6.65 -0.70
C PHE A 44 -12.89 5.72 -1.39
N ARG A 45 -13.87 5.19 -0.64
CA ARG A 45 -14.85 4.19 -1.10
C ARG A 45 -14.21 2.94 -1.70
N VAL A 46 -13.05 2.55 -1.19
CA VAL A 46 -12.31 1.39 -1.67
C VAL A 46 -12.25 0.32 -0.61
N LYS A 47 -12.64 -0.90 -0.98
CA LYS A 47 -12.57 -2.09 -0.14
C LYS A 47 -12.07 -3.28 -0.94
N ALA A 48 -11.30 -4.16 -0.32
CA ALA A 48 -10.93 -5.44 -0.91
C ALA A 48 -10.65 -6.47 0.19
N ASP A 49 -11.12 -7.69 -0.05
CA ASP A 49 -10.85 -8.81 0.84
C ASP A 49 -9.39 -9.24 0.69
N VAL A 50 -8.77 -9.59 1.81
CA VAL A 50 -7.39 -10.04 1.90
C VAL A 50 -7.45 -11.50 2.34
N VAL A 51 -7.04 -12.40 1.45
CA VAL A 51 -7.39 -13.83 1.56
C VAL A 51 -6.14 -14.70 1.67
N PRO A 52 -6.09 -15.67 2.60
CA PRO A 52 -4.93 -16.53 2.75
C PRO A 52 -4.62 -17.28 1.45
N GLY A 53 -3.33 -17.38 1.14
CA GLY A 53 -2.85 -18.20 0.02
C GLY A 53 -2.92 -17.57 -1.37
N ARG A 54 -3.48 -16.37 -1.52
CA ARG A 54 -3.50 -15.63 -2.80
C ARG A 54 -3.26 -14.14 -2.59
N TYR A 55 -2.77 -13.46 -3.62
CA TYR A 55 -2.66 -12.01 -3.58
C TYR A 55 -3.88 -11.34 -4.17
N THR A 56 -4.38 -10.32 -3.48
CA THR A 56 -5.46 -9.44 -3.93
C THR A 56 -4.89 -8.05 -4.16
N GLN A 57 -5.32 -7.40 -5.24
CA GLN A 57 -4.85 -6.06 -5.60
C GLN A 57 -5.94 -5.03 -5.39
N LEU A 58 -5.57 -3.87 -4.85
CA LEU A 58 -6.44 -2.70 -4.74
C LEU A 58 -5.74 -1.47 -5.28
N TRP A 59 -6.46 -0.70 -6.10
CA TRP A 59 -5.95 0.51 -6.73
C TRP A 59 -6.81 1.70 -6.34
N PHE A 60 -6.17 2.80 -5.98
CA PHE A 60 -6.86 4.06 -5.71
C PHE A 60 -5.90 5.23 -5.88
N GLU A 61 -6.46 6.43 -5.98
CA GLU A 61 -5.71 7.69 -6.09
C GLU A 61 -6.29 8.67 -5.07
N PRO A 62 -5.59 8.98 -3.97
CA PRO A 62 -6.08 9.91 -2.99
C PRO A 62 -5.98 11.34 -3.53
N THR A 63 -7.10 12.05 -3.60
CA THR A 63 -7.16 13.40 -4.20
C THR A 63 -7.05 14.54 -3.19
N LYS A 64 -7.01 14.23 -1.89
CA LYS A 64 -6.94 15.23 -0.82
C LYS A 64 -6.03 14.76 0.31
N ALA A 65 -5.07 15.59 0.68
CA ALA A 65 -4.20 15.36 1.83
C ALA A 65 -4.99 15.31 3.15
N GLY A 66 -4.50 14.53 4.10
CA GLY A 66 -5.09 14.35 5.43
C GLY A 66 -5.03 12.91 5.94
N ARG A 67 -5.54 12.71 7.14
CA ARG A 67 -5.57 11.41 7.83
C ARG A 67 -6.94 10.77 7.72
N TYR A 68 -6.98 9.53 7.23
CA TYR A 68 -8.22 8.79 6.98
C TYR A 68 -8.23 7.47 7.74
N TYR A 69 -9.39 7.07 8.25
CA TYR A 69 -9.52 5.78 8.93
C TYR A 69 -9.44 4.60 7.96
N LEU A 70 -8.75 3.57 8.40
CA LEU A 70 -8.68 2.24 7.81
C LEU A 70 -9.35 1.23 8.75
N PHE A 71 -10.17 0.34 8.19
CA PHE A 71 -10.89 -0.68 8.94
C PHE A 71 -10.67 -2.08 8.36
N CYS A 72 -10.76 -3.09 9.22
CA CYS A 72 -11.12 -4.45 8.82
C CYS A 72 -12.65 -4.57 8.75
N THR A 73 -13.17 -5.10 7.64
CA THR A 73 -14.63 -5.26 7.40
C THR A 73 -15.06 -6.71 7.12
N GLU A 74 -14.20 -7.67 7.43
CA GLU A 74 -14.51 -9.11 7.43
C GLU A 74 -14.25 -9.66 8.83
N TYR A 75 -15.19 -10.42 9.40
CA TYR A 75 -15.06 -10.90 10.77
C TYR A 75 -13.86 -11.84 10.91
N CYS A 76 -12.81 -11.35 11.56
CA CYS A 76 -11.50 -12.01 11.63
C CYS A 76 -11.12 -12.49 13.05
N GLY A 77 -12.09 -12.51 13.97
CA GLY A 77 -11.91 -13.05 15.32
C GLY A 77 -12.34 -12.09 16.44
N THR A 78 -11.95 -12.43 17.68
CA THR A 78 -12.48 -11.82 18.91
C THR A 78 -12.19 -10.32 19.06
N ASN A 79 -11.13 -9.81 18.45
CA ASN A 79 -10.81 -8.38 18.43
C ASN A 79 -10.92 -7.78 17.02
N HIS A 80 -11.86 -8.29 16.20
CA HIS A 80 -12.14 -7.79 14.86
C HIS A 80 -12.37 -6.26 14.84
N SER A 81 -13.19 -5.74 15.77
CA SER A 81 -13.47 -4.29 15.85
C SER A 81 -12.27 -3.44 16.24
N GLY A 82 -11.24 -4.04 16.84
CA GLY A 82 -9.98 -3.36 17.17
C GLY A 82 -8.98 -3.34 16.01
N MET A 83 -9.26 -4.07 14.91
CA MET A 83 -8.38 -4.13 13.75
C MET A 83 -8.58 -2.92 12.83
N GLY A 84 -8.03 -1.79 13.25
CA GLY A 84 -8.06 -0.53 12.51
C GLY A 84 -6.67 0.00 12.20
N GLY A 85 -6.65 1.16 11.54
CA GLY A 85 -5.44 1.91 11.27
C GLY A 85 -5.75 3.25 10.62
N TYR A 86 -4.74 3.88 10.04
CA TYR A 86 -4.87 5.14 9.33
C TYR A 86 -4.15 5.10 7.98
N VAL A 87 -4.71 5.82 7.02
CA VAL A 87 -4.00 6.22 5.80
C VAL A 87 -3.67 7.70 5.92
N GLU A 88 -2.38 8.02 5.96
CA GLU A 88 -1.87 9.39 6.00
C GLU A 88 -1.55 9.82 4.57
N VAL A 89 -2.41 10.65 3.99
CA VAL A 89 -2.21 11.22 2.65
C VAL A 89 -1.43 12.51 2.80
N MET A 90 -0.20 12.51 2.31
CA MET A 90 0.75 13.60 2.47
C MET A 90 0.92 14.39 1.18
N GLU A 91 1.32 15.66 1.30
CA GLU A 91 1.88 16.40 0.17
C GLU A 91 3.17 15.72 -0.33
N PRO A 92 3.46 15.72 -1.65
CA PRO A 92 4.56 14.92 -2.21
C PRO A 92 5.93 15.25 -1.61
N THR A 93 6.19 16.52 -1.29
CA THR A 93 7.44 16.96 -0.66
C THR A 93 7.57 16.43 0.77
N ALA A 94 6.50 16.45 1.54
CA ALA A 94 6.47 15.88 2.90
C ALA A 94 6.60 14.36 2.87
N TYR A 95 5.99 13.69 1.89
CA TYR A 95 6.15 12.26 1.68
C TYR A 95 7.60 11.89 1.35
N GLN A 96 8.27 12.64 0.47
CA GLN A 96 9.69 12.41 0.16
C GLN A 96 10.59 12.61 1.39
N GLN A 97 10.31 13.62 2.21
CA GLN A 97 11.02 13.81 3.48
C GLN A 97 10.79 12.65 4.44
N TRP A 98 9.54 12.17 4.56
CA TRP A 98 9.21 11.01 5.36
C TRP A 98 9.96 9.75 4.91
N LEU A 99 10.03 9.50 3.59
CA LEU A 99 10.81 8.40 3.02
C LEU A 99 12.30 8.48 3.43
N SER A 100 12.88 9.69 3.46
CA SER A 100 14.28 9.89 3.86
C SER A 100 14.55 9.62 5.35
N GLY A 101 13.52 9.65 6.19
CA GLY A 101 13.62 9.53 7.64
C GLY A 101 13.75 8.10 8.18
N GLY A 102 13.60 7.07 7.33
CA GLY A 102 13.72 5.69 7.77
C GLY A 102 13.43 4.67 6.68
N GLY A 103 14.46 4.15 6.05
CA GLY A 103 14.39 3.00 5.15
C GLY A 103 15.76 2.32 5.12
N THR A 104 15.84 1.07 5.57
CA THR A 104 17.12 0.38 5.70
C THR A 104 17.60 -0.24 4.38
N GLU A 105 16.67 -0.56 3.46
CA GLU A 105 16.95 -1.16 2.15
C GLU A 105 15.63 -1.34 1.37
N SER A 106 15.63 -1.28 0.03
CA SER A 106 14.39 -1.52 -0.75
C SER A 106 13.87 -2.95 -0.60
N ALA A 107 12.57 -3.17 -0.83
CA ALA A 107 11.99 -4.51 -0.76
C ALA A 107 12.65 -5.49 -1.76
N ALA A 108 13.02 -4.99 -2.95
CA ALA A 108 13.73 -5.77 -3.95
C ALA A 108 15.16 -6.13 -3.53
N ALA A 109 15.89 -5.21 -2.89
CA ALA A 109 17.25 -5.49 -2.40
C ALA A 109 17.24 -6.47 -1.22
N GLN A 110 16.25 -6.38 -0.32
CA GLN A 110 16.01 -7.40 0.71
C GLN A 110 15.67 -8.76 0.09
N GLY A 111 14.83 -8.76 -0.96
CA GLY A 111 14.50 -9.97 -1.72
C GLY A 111 15.73 -10.61 -2.37
N ALA A 112 16.66 -9.81 -2.89
CA ALA A 112 17.92 -10.30 -3.43
C ALA A 112 18.76 -11.03 -2.38
N LYS A 113 18.80 -10.54 -1.14
CA LYS A 113 19.47 -11.22 -0.01
C LYS A 113 18.81 -12.55 0.30
N VAL A 114 17.48 -12.57 0.45
CA VAL A 114 16.72 -13.82 0.66
C VAL A 114 16.99 -14.81 -0.48
N PHE A 115 17.01 -14.34 -1.72
CA PHE A 115 17.27 -15.18 -2.90
C PHE A 115 18.66 -15.86 -2.86
N GLN A 116 19.67 -15.15 -2.37
CA GLN A 116 21.03 -15.68 -2.19
C GLN A 116 21.11 -16.62 -0.99
N GLU A 117 20.64 -16.19 0.18
CA GLU A 117 20.70 -16.93 1.44
C GLU A 117 19.92 -18.25 1.39
N ARG A 118 18.84 -18.30 0.61
CA ARG A 118 17.99 -19.48 0.44
C ARG A 118 18.42 -20.37 -0.73
N GLY A 119 19.53 -20.04 -1.38
CA GLY A 119 20.13 -20.85 -2.43
C GLY A 119 19.37 -20.86 -3.76
N CYS A 120 18.41 -19.94 -3.97
CA CYS A 120 17.58 -19.88 -5.18
C CYS A 120 18.45 -19.70 -6.44
N ALA A 121 19.53 -18.94 -6.32
CA ALA A 121 20.49 -18.69 -7.41
C ALA A 121 21.20 -19.96 -7.92
N SER A 122 21.26 -21.03 -7.13
CA SER A 122 21.90 -22.29 -7.56
C SER A 122 21.14 -23.00 -8.69
N CYS A 123 19.83 -22.75 -8.80
CA CYS A 123 18.97 -23.33 -9.84
C CYS A 123 18.46 -22.26 -10.82
N HIS A 124 18.16 -21.05 -10.35
CA HIS A 124 17.62 -19.97 -11.16
C HIS A 124 18.73 -19.01 -11.62
N GLN A 125 19.55 -19.48 -12.55
CA GLN A 125 20.69 -18.74 -13.07
C GLN A 125 20.28 -17.80 -14.21
N ALA A 126 20.97 -16.66 -14.33
CA ALA A 126 20.66 -15.63 -15.32
C ALA A 126 21.07 -16.01 -16.77
N ASP A 127 21.89 -17.03 -16.94
CA ASP A 127 22.45 -17.46 -18.24
C ASP A 127 21.61 -18.54 -18.95
N ARG A 128 20.45 -18.90 -18.38
CA ARG A 128 19.56 -19.99 -18.86
C ARG A 128 20.15 -21.40 -18.80
N GLN A 129 21.32 -21.59 -18.18
CA GLN A 129 21.91 -22.91 -17.95
C GLN A 129 21.53 -23.50 -16.59
N GLY A 130 20.78 -22.74 -15.79
CA GLY A 130 20.24 -23.17 -14.51
C GLY A 130 19.33 -24.39 -14.64
N ARG A 131 19.28 -25.20 -13.57
CA ARG A 131 18.36 -26.35 -13.47
C ARG A 131 16.89 -25.93 -13.31
N GLY A 132 16.64 -24.66 -12.98
CA GLY A 132 15.34 -24.03 -12.98
C GLY A 132 15.24 -22.93 -14.05
N PRO A 133 14.03 -22.43 -14.34
CA PRO A 133 13.82 -21.39 -15.35
C PRO A 133 14.54 -20.09 -14.99
N MET A 134 14.98 -19.36 -16.02
CA MET A 134 15.48 -17.99 -15.91
C MET A 134 14.36 -17.07 -15.44
N LEU A 135 14.64 -16.22 -14.44
CA LEU A 135 13.63 -15.35 -13.82
C LEU A 135 13.64 -13.91 -14.37
N GLN A 136 14.73 -13.52 -15.04
CA GLN A 136 14.86 -12.20 -15.66
C GLN A 136 13.79 -12.01 -16.73
N GLY A 137 13.00 -10.93 -16.60
CA GLY A 137 11.89 -10.64 -17.51
C GLY A 137 10.70 -11.58 -17.41
N LEU A 138 10.67 -12.50 -16.44
CA LEU A 138 9.60 -13.51 -16.36
C LEU A 138 8.29 -12.94 -15.77
N PHE A 139 8.37 -11.92 -14.92
CA PHE A 139 7.18 -11.37 -14.25
C PHE A 139 6.22 -10.74 -15.27
N GLY A 140 4.95 -11.19 -15.28
CA GLY A 140 3.91 -10.75 -16.20
C GLY A 140 3.84 -11.55 -17.51
N GLU A 141 4.85 -12.35 -17.82
CA GLU A 141 4.89 -13.16 -19.04
C GLU A 141 3.98 -14.40 -18.95
N LYS A 142 3.67 -14.98 -20.11
CA LYS A 142 2.93 -16.25 -20.20
C LYS A 142 3.92 -17.41 -20.23
N GLN A 143 3.77 -18.33 -19.28
CA GLN A 143 4.62 -19.51 -19.16
C GLN A 143 3.83 -20.79 -19.45
N PRO A 144 4.26 -21.63 -20.42
CA PRO A 144 3.69 -22.95 -20.62
C PRO A 144 4.12 -23.90 -19.49
N LEU A 145 3.18 -24.73 -19.03
CA LEU A 145 3.38 -25.74 -18.00
C LEU A 145 3.49 -27.14 -18.63
N GLN A 146 4.01 -28.10 -17.87
CA GLN A 146 4.18 -29.50 -18.33
C GLN A 146 2.84 -30.18 -18.69
N ASP A 147 1.75 -29.78 -18.05
CA ASP A 147 0.40 -30.33 -18.28
C ASP A 147 -0.27 -29.76 -19.55
N GLY A 148 0.43 -28.91 -20.30
CA GLY A 148 -0.05 -28.26 -21.52
C GLY A 148 -0.86 -26.98 -21.27
N THR A 149 -1.09 -26.60 -20.01
CA THR A 149 -1.72 -25.32 -19.68
C THR A 149 -0.73 -24.16 -19.77
N VAL A 150 -1.25 -22.94 -19.79
CA VAL A 150 -0.45 -21.70 -19.79
C VAL A 150 -0.89 -20.85 -18.62
N VAL A 151 0.08 -20.36 -17.85
CA VAL A 151 -0.14 -19.48 -16.71
C VAL A 151 0.50 -18.12 -16.94
N THR A 152 -0.10 -17.05 -16.44
CA THR A 152 0.56 -15.76 -16.35
C THR A 152 1.41 -15.73 -15.08
N VAL A 153 2.67 -15.32 -15.18
CA VAL A 153 3.58 -15.25 -14.05
C VAL A 153 3.25 -14.00 -13.23
N ASP A 154 2.30 -14.14 -12.32
CA ASP A 154 1.91 -13.11 -11.35
C ASP A 154 2.44 -13.40 -9.93
N GLU A 155 2.11 -12.52 -8.98
CA GLU A 155 2.51 -12.70 -7.58
C GLU A 155 2.01 -14.04 -7.00
N THR A 156 0.80 -14.47 -7.37
CA THR A 156 0.18 -15.69 -6.85
C THR A 156 0.91 -16.92 -7.36
N TYR A 157 1.22 -16.97 -8.66
CA TYR A 157 1.97 -18.06 -9.27
C TYR A 157 3.39 -18.17 -8.69
N ILE A 158 4.09 -17.04 -8.49
CA ILE A 158 5.44 -17.06 -7.90
C ILE A 158 5.39 -17.58 -6.46
N ARG A 159 4.45 -17.10 -5.65
CA ARG A 159 4.26 -17.62 -4.28
C ARG A 159 3.95 -19.10 -4.29
N GLU A 160 3.00 -19.55 -5.12
CA GLU A 160 2.65 -20.97 -5.24
C GLU A 160 3.85 -21.81 -5.65
N SER A 161 4.69 -21.33 -6.58
CA SER A 161 5.92 -22.01 -6.99
C SER A 161 6.95 -22.12 -5.86
N ILE A 162 6.98 -21.16 -4.93
CA ILE A 162 7.89 -21.19 -3.77
C ILE A 162 7.38 -22.16 -2.69
N VAL A 163 6.08 -22.13 -2.39
CA VAL A 163 5.51 -22.93 -1.29
C VAL A 163 5.09 -24.35 -1.73
N ASN A 164 4.67 -24.50 -2.98
CA ASN A 164 4.22 -25.75 -3.60
C ASN A 164 4.78 -25.91 -5.03
N PRO A 165 6.12 -26.07 -5.19
CA PRO A 165 6.80 -26.05 -6.49
C PRO A 165 6.37 -27.12 -7.49
N GLN A 166 5.79 -28.23 -7.01
CA GLN A 166 5.37 -29.35 -7.86
C GLN A 166 3.97 -29.15 -8.46
N ALA A 167 3.21 -28.14 -8.01
CA ALA A 167 1.83 -27.93 -8.48
C ALA A 167 1.77 -27.46 -9.93
N LYS A 168 2.70 -26.60 -10.36
CA LYS A 168 2.69 -25.95 -11.67
C LYS A 168 4.10 -25.86 -12.23
N VAL A 169 4.57 -26.99 -12.75
CA VAL A 169 5.94 -27.10 -13.26
C VAL A 169 6.02 -26.56 -14.68
N VAL A 170 6.98 -25.66 -14.90
CA VAL A 170 7.25 -25.08 -16.22
C VAL A 170 7.64 -26.17 -17.23
N ALA A 171 7.09 -26.09 -18.44
CA ALA A 171 7.43 -27.01 -19.53
C ALA A 171 8.94 -27.07 -19.77
N GLY A 172 9.49 -28.28 -19.88
CA GLY A 172 10.92 -28.52 -20.12
C GLY A 172 11.81 -28.58 -18.88
N PHE A 173 11.31 -28.27 -17.69
CA PHE A 173 12.08 -28.36 -16.43
C PHE A 173 11.68 -29.56 -15.59
N GLN A 174 12.60 -30.15 -14.83
CA GLN A 174 12.28 -31.25 -13.91
C GLN A 174 11.70 -30.72 -12.59
N PRO A 175 10.81 -31.45 -11.90
CA PRO A 175 10.21 -31.06 -10.61
C PRO A 175 11.19 -31.20 -9.42
N ILE A 176 12.33 -30.51 -9.50
CA ILE A 176 13.44 -30.61 -8.54
C ILE A 176 13.48 -29.47 -7.51
N MET A 177 12.67 -28.43 -7.69
CA MET A 177 12.65 -27.29 -6.77
C MET A 177 12.09 -27.75 -5.41
N PRO A 178 12.82 -27.55 -4.30
CA PRO A 178 12.32 -27.92 -2.98
C PRO A 178 11.21 -26.97 -2.52
N THR A 179 10.32 -27.45 -1.66
CA THR A 179 9.33 -26.57 -1.02
C THR A 179 10.00 -25.67 0.02
N TYR A 180 9.57 -24.41 0.07
CA TYR A 180 9.93 -23.45 1.11
C TYR A 180 8.75 -23.14 2.06
N GLN A 181 7.69 -23.95 2.02
CA GLN A 181 6.58 -23.83 2.95
C GLN A 181 7.08 -23.94 4.40
N GLY A 182 6.74 -22.95 5.23
CA GLY A 182 7.18 -22.87 6.62
C GLY A 182 8.65 -22.47 6.82
N GLN A 183 9.43 -22.29 5.76
CA GLN A 183 10.83 -21.85 5.82
C GLN A 183 10.98 -20.34 5.52
N LEU A 184 10.01 -19.76 4.82
CA LEU A 184 9.93 -18.35 4.50
C LEU A 184 8.68 -17.73 5.13
N SER A 185 8.83 -16.54 5.72
CA SER A 185 7.68 -15.72 6.09
C SER A 185 7.00 -15.14 4.85
N GLU A 186 5.74 -14.73 4.97
CA GLU A 186 5.03 -14.11 3.84
C GLU A 186 5.70 -12.80 3.42
N GLU A 187 6.28 -12.07 4.38
CA GLU A 187 7.10 -10.88 4.11
C GLU A 187 8.32 -11.20 3.25
N GLN A 188 9.03 -12.29 3.52
CA GLN A 188 10.17 -12.74 2.71
C GLN A 188 9.74 -13.14 1.29
N ILE A 189 8.56 -13.77 1.15
CA ILE A 189 8.02 -14.11 -0.17
C ILE A 189 7.67 -12.84 -0.97
N LEU A 190 7.04 -11.85 -0.35
CA LEU A 190 6.77 -10.55 -0.98
C LEU A 190 8.06 -9.83 -1.42
N GLN A 191 9.11 -9.90 -0.61
CA GLN A 191 10.44 -9.37 -0.96
C GLN A 191 11.05 -10.11 -2.15
N LEU A 192 10.98 -11.45 -2.18
CA LEU A 192 11.41 -12.26 -3.33
C LEU A 192 10.63 -11.91 -4.61
N ILE A 193 9.31 -11.70 -4.51
CA ILE A 193 8.49 -11.27 -5.64
C ILE A 193 8.92 -9.88 -6.12
N ALA A 194 9.17 -8.94 -5.21
CA ALA A 194 9.68 -7.61 -5.55
C ALA A 194 11.03 -7.68 -6.26
N TYR A 195 11.93 -8.56 -5.81
CA TYR A 195 13.20 -8.82 -6.48
C TYR A 195 13.01 -9.41 -7.88
N ILE A 196 12.21 -10.47 -8.04
CA ILE A 196 11.95 -11.11 -9.34
C ILE A 196 11.34 -10.10 -10.33
N ARG A 197 10.43 -9.24 -9.87
CA ARG A 197 9.89 -8.14 -10.69
C ARG A 197 10.99 -7.19 -11.16
N SER A 198 11.90 -6.80 -10.27
CA SER A 198 13.02 -5.90 -10.60
C SER A 198 14.02 -6.50 -11.61
N LEU A 199 14.03 -7.83 -11.78
CA LEU A 199 14.87 -8.50 -12.78
C LEU A 199 14.36 -8.32 -14.22
N GLY A 200 13.12 -7.89 -14.42
CA GLY A 200 12.55 -7.58 -15.74
C GLY A 200 12.81 -6.16 -16.21
N THR A 201 13.11 -5.25 -15.28
CA THR A 201 13.48 -3.86 -15.58
C THR A 201 14.99 -3.76 -15.74
N GLY A 202 15.50 -4.24 -16.87
CA GLY A 202 16.85 -3.88 -17.29
C GLY A 202 16.88 -2.38 -17.57
N THR A 203 17.53 -1.61 -16.69
CA THR A 203 17.83 -0.16 -16.77
C THR A 203 16.62 0.80 -16.75
N GLU A 204 16.75 1.84 -15.90
CA GLU A 204 15.86 3.02 -15.73
C GLU A 204 14.69 2.91 -14.73
N ASP A 205 15.01 2.96 -13.43
CA ASP A 205 14.13 3.57 -12.43
C ASP A 205 14.97 4.55 -11.59
N GLY A 206 15.29 5.67 -12.22
CA GLY A 206 16.08 6.76 -11.68
C GLY A 206 15.77 8.07 -12.42
N ALA A 207 14.51 8.33 -12.72
CA ALA A 207 14.06 9.61 -13.25
C ALA A 207 12.58 9.85 -12.92
N ILE A 208 12.31 10.35 -11.70
CA ILE A 208 11.10 11.15 -11.50
C ILE A 208 11.37 12.47 -12.24
N GLY A 209 10.72 12.60 -13.39
CA GLY A 209 10.79 13.78 -14.24
C GLY A 209 10.35 15.03 -13.49
N THR A 210 11.28 15.97 -13.38
CA THR A 210 10.99 17.38 -13.21
C THR A 210 10.29 17.88 -14.48
N ALA A 211 8.99 18.14 -14.37
CA ALA A 211 8.28 18.96 -15.32
C ALA A 211 8.75 20.41 -15.16
N THR A 212 9.72 20.83 -15.98
CA THR A 212 10.04 22.25 -16.15
C THR A 212 9.39 22.73 -17.45
N GLY A 213 8.52 23.73 -17.30
CA GLY A 213 7.70 24.29 -18.35
C GLY A 213 8.47 24.77 -19.56
N ALA A 214 7.82 24.60 -20.71
CA ALA A 214 8.16 25.25 -21.94
C ALA A 214 7.98 26.77 -21.80
N THR A 215 9.07 27.51 -21.96
CA THR A 215 9.03 28.89 -22.44
C THR A 215 10.09 29.04 -23.52
N GLY A 216 9.64 29.16 -24.76
CA GLY A 216 10.50 29.39 -25.90
C GLY A 216 11.25 30.71 -25.76
N SER A 217 12.53 30.71 -26.13
CA SER A 217 13.28 31.92 -26.43
C SER A 217 14.23 31.64 -27.58
N THR A 218 13.86 32.15 -28.75
CA THR A 218 14.69 32.24 -29.95
C THR A 218 15.60 33.45 -29.80
N THR A 219 16.90 33.23 -29.64
CA THR A 219 17.89 34.32 -29.72
C THR A 219 18.28 34.51 -31.18
N THR A 220 17.88 35.64 -31.76
CA THR A 220 18.55 36.25 -32.92
C THR A 220 19.20 37.55 -32.47
N THR A 221 20.50 37.64 -32.73
CA THR A 221 21.39 38.74 -32.37
C THR A 221 21.23 39.91 -33.32
N GLY A 222 21.13 41.15 -32.81
CA GLY A 222 21.47 42.35 -33.58
C GLY A 222 20.80 43.66 -33.16
N GLY A 223 21.60 44.57 -32.59
CA GLY A 223 21.62 45.98 -33.06
C GLY A 223 20.89 47.08 -32.25
N VAL A 224 21.71 47.90 -31.58
CA VAL A 224 21.71 49.40 -31.48
C VAL A 224 20.47 50.16 -30.92
N ALA A 225 20.74 51.07 -29.96
CA ALA A 225 19.87 52.03 -29.28
C ALA A 225 19.54 53.31 -30.14
N PRO A 226 18.97 54.44 -29.63
CA PRO A 226 18.29 54.78 -28.35
C PRO A 226 16.99 55.66 -28.50
N ASP A 227 16.51 56.15 -27.35
CA ASP A 227 15.66 57.35 -27.10
C ASP A 227 14.13 57.33 -27.28
N ALA A 228 13.39 57.56 -26.18
CA ALA A 228 12.68 58.82 -25.91
C ALA A 228 11.82 58.76 -24.62
N GLN A 229 12.08 59.71 -23.70
CA GLN A 229 11.12 60.61 -23.01
C GLN A 229 9.65 60.13 -22.88
N ARG A 230 8.95 60.19 -21.72
CA ARG A 230 8.71 61.37 -20.87
C ARG A 230 7.71 61.02 -19.73
N SER A 231 7.86 61.70 -18.59
CA SER A 231 6.80 62.18 -17.66
C SER A 231 6.09 61.25 -16.66
N ASN A 232 6.45 61.43 -15.38
CA ASN A 232 5.69 61.19 -14.13
C ASN A 232 4.66 62.34 -13.88
N PRO A 233 3.91 62.47 -12.75
CA PRO A 233 3.34 61.52 -11.76
C PRO A 233 1.88 61.90 -11.33
N VAL A 234 1.30 61.24 -10.29
CA VAL A 234 0.60 61.83 -9.10
C VAL A 234 -0.36 60.78 -8.47
N GLY A 235 -0.25 60.60 -7.15
CA GLY A 235 -1.01 59.64 -6.33
C GLY A 235 -2.32 60.18 -5.70
N PRO A 236 -2.59 59.91 -4.40
CA PRO A 236 -3.58 58.93 -3.95
C PRO A 236 -4.74 59.54 -3.14
N THR A 237 -5.86 58.83 -2.98
CA THR A 237 -6.83 59.09 -1.89
C THR A 237 -7.62 57.84 -1.45
N THR A 238 -7.68 57.65 -0.14
CA THR A 238 -8.67 56.94 0.71
C THR A 238 -8.93 57.87 1.92
N PRO A 239 -9.82 57.61 2.91
CA PRO A 239 -10.84 56.56 3.13
C PRO A 239 -12.22 57.14 3.61
N ARG A 240 -13.20 56.31 4.04
CA ARG A 240 -13.85 56.36 5.38
C ARG A 240 -15.18 55.57 5.49
N GLY A 241 -15.29 54.78 6.58
CA GLY A 241 -16.51 54.49 7.37
C GLY A 241 -17.31 53.24 6.95
N GLY A 242 -17.70 52.28 7.79
CA GLY A 242 -17.77 52.17 9.26
C GLY A 242 -19.14 51.58 9.64
N GLY A 243 -19.18 50.51 10.46
CA GLY A 243 -20.41 50.03 11.13
C GLY A 243 -20.57 48.50 11.23
N GLU A 244 -20.26 47.94 12.40
CA GLU A 244 -20.60 46.59 12.87
C GLU A 244 -21.89 46.61 13.77
N PRO A 245 -22.46 45.45 14.18
CA PRO A 245 -23.90 45.22 14.34
C PRO A 245 -24.41 45.14 15.79
N VAL A 246 -25.74 45.28 16.00
CA VAL A 246 -26.46 44.86 17.24
C VAL A 246 -27.93 44.53 16.92
N ASN A 247 -28.42 43.34 17.31
CA ASN A 247 -29.62 43.07 18.16
C ASN A 247 -30.08 41.59 18.05
N THR A 248 -29.88 40.77 19.10
CA THR A 248 -30.82 40.35 20.18
C THR A 248 -31.79 39.22 19.84
N ALA A 249 -31.66 38.15 20.63
CA ALA A 249 -32.61 37.05 20.81
C ALA A 249 -33.87 37.49 21.60
N PRO A 250 -34.87 36.60 21.65
CA PRO A 250 -35.38 36.20 22.97
C PRO A 250 -35.51 34.67 23.09
N GLY A 251 -35.31 34.16 24.31
CA GLY A 251 -35.61 32.78 24.69
C GLY A 251 -36.99 32.64 25.31
N THR A 252 -37.54 31.43 25.30
CA THR A 252 -38.54 30.97 26.28
C THR A 252 -38.40 29.47 26.54
N THR A 253 -38.47 29.17 27.82
CA THR A 253 -38.51 27.90 28.56
C THR A 253 -39.72 27.00 28.25
N GLY A 254 -39.54 25.68 28.41
CA GLY A 254 -40.63 24.72 28.58
C GLY A 254 -40.10 23.35 29.02
N THR A 255 -40.44 22.91 30.23
CA THR A 255 -39.95 21.68 30.87
C THR A 255 -41.13 20.84 31.38
N ARG A 256 -41.02 19.50 31.19
CA ARG A 256 -41.62 18.34 31.91
C ARG A 256 -43.11 17.97 31.69
N PRO A 257 -43.57 16.75 32.09
CA PRO A 257 -42.86 15.54 32.57
C PRO A 257 -43.38 14.17 32.04
N GLY A 258 -42.65 13.08 32.35
CA GLY A 258 -43.26 11.89 32.98
C GLY A 258 -43.28 10.57 32.20
N GLY A 259 -42.65 9.53 32.77
CA GLY A 259 -42.81 8.14 32.35
C GLY A 259 -41.66 7.22 32.79
N ALA A 260 -41.60 6.89 34.09
CA ALA A 260 -40.69 5.91 34.67
C ALA A 260 -41.38 4.57 34.90
N ALA A 261 -40.56 3.51 35.08
CA ALA A 261 -40.77 2.24 35.80
C ALA A 261 -40.61 1.01 34.89
N GLN A 262 -40.02 -0.14 35.28
CA GLN A 262 -39.14 -0.63 36.36
C GLN A 262 -39.06 -2.16 36.17
N GLY A 263 -38.03 -2.82 36.73
CA GLY A 263 -38.00 -4.27 37.00
C GLY A 263 -36.83 -4.98 36.30
N ALA A 264 -35.70 -5.33 36.93
CA ALA A 264 -35.39 -6.13 38.14
C ALA A 264 -35.37 -7.65 37.91
N GLY A 265 -34.25 -8.27 38.35
CA GLY A 265 -34.03 -9.72 38.51
C GLY A 265 -32.95 -10.26 37.55
N GLY A 266 -31.85 -10.90 37.94
CA GLY A 266 -31.41 -11.46 39.22
C GLY A 266 -30.76 -12.84 38.98
N GLY A 267 -29.51 -13.04 39.42
CA GLY A 267 -28.83 -14.35 39.58
C GLY A 267 -28.52 -15.14 38.29
N THR A 268 -27.51 -15.99 38.15
CA THR A 268 -26.66 -16.69 39.12
C THR A 268 -25.42 -17.22 38.36
N MET A 269 -24.28 -17.25 39.05
CA MET A 269 -23.04 -17.91 38.62
C MET A 269 -23.23 -19.42 38.38
N ALA A 270 -22.58 -19.95 37.33
CA ALA A 270 -22.21 -21.36 37.27
C ALA A 270 -20.82 -21.51 36.64
N GLN A 271 -19.86 -21.94 37.46
CA GLN A 271 -18.52 -22.40 37.10
C GLN A 271 -18.53 -23.93 36.83
N PRO A 272 -17.42 -24.54 36.38
CA PRO A 272 -17.42 -25.59 35.36
C PRO A 272 -17.52 -27.01 35.92
N GLN A 273 -18.12 -27.91 35.15
CA GLN A 273 -18.08 -29.36 35.38
C GLN A 273 -16.85 -29.95 34.69
N ARG A 274 -16.09 -30.71 35.48
CA ARG A 274 -14.86 -31.43 35.13
C ARG A 274 -15.16 -32.66 34.25
N SER A 275 -14.16 -33.03 33.45
CA SER A 275 -13.99 -34.38 32.88
C SER A 275 -14.04 -35.49 33.94
N PRO A 276 -14.26 -36.74 33.51
CA PRO A 276 -13.14 -37.68 33.55
C PRO A 276 -12.98 -38.55 32.28
N GLN A 277 -11.70 -38.88 32.08
CA GLN A 277 -11.04 -39.94 31.32
C GLN A 277 -11.76 -41.28 31.01
N GLN A 278 -11.14 -41.98 30.03
CA GLN A 278 -11.13 -43.43 29.69
C GLN A 278 -12.31 -43.89 28.81
N GLN A 279 -12.09 -44.58 27.67
CA GLN A 279 -11.04 -45.53 27.25
C GLN A 279 -10.57 -45.27 25.81
#